data_AF-A0A2E4LL01-F1
#
_entry.id   AF-A0A2E4LL01-F1
#
_cell.length_a   1.000
_cell.length_b   1.000
_cell.length_c   1.000
_cell.angle_alpha   90.00
_cell.angle_beta   90.00
_cell.angle_gamma   90.00
#
_symmetry.space_group_name_H-M   'P 1'
#
loop_
_entity.id
_entity.type
_entity.pdbx_description
1 polymer ?
#
loop_
_entity_poly.entity_id
_entity_poly.type
_entity_poly.pdbx_seq_one_letter_code
_entity_poly.pdbx_strand_id
1 'polypeptide(L)'
;MNISRTLRSPFFGFLLVGSLLFLLDSLASSDRKTIVVSAAQQQRLLTLWETQTGNSATPAQFDSLLSNWIEEEILYQEALRLGLDHEDSIVRRRMIQKLSFIAESDSSKTEAEISLEDYYQLNLKNYTLPKRYTFEQIYFQRKADAEEALTAIEHGEKSNDFGNSSMLNSQYAFRSRLDIDTTFGTGFAEKVVNNEIALWQGPFLSGLGFHLIQIKAVHEAEVTPLSAIRDRVRMDFQRDQEVSARKEFVENLSKKYSVTLEPK
;
A
#
# COMPACT_ATOMS: atom_id res chain seq x y z
N MET A 1 21.94 -63.03 -40.87
CA MET A 1 22.61 -63.00 -39.55
C MET A 1 21.76 -63.83 -38.60
N ASN A 2 22.20 -65.04 -38.25
CA ASN A 2 21.35 -66.04 -37.60
C ASN A 2 21.01 -65.63 -36.16
N ILE A 3 19.77 -65.19 -35.95
CA ILE A 3 19.18 -64.75 -34.68
C ILE A 3 19.37 -65.83 -33.58
N SER A 4 19.41 -67.11 -33.95
CA SER A 4 19.60 -68.23 -33.02
C SER A 4 21.00 -68.34 -32.40
N ARG A 5 22.03 -67.66 -32.95
CA ARG A 5 23.40 -67.70 -32.42
C ARG A 5 23.70 -66.52 -31.48
N THR A 6 23.08 -65.36 -31.71
CA THR A 6 23.14 -64.19 -30.81
C THR A 6 22.40 -64.45 -29.49
N LEU A 7 21.27 -65.18 -29.55
CA LEU A 7 20.48 -65.61 -28.38
C LEU A 7 21.19 -66.62 -27.46
N ARG A 8 22.23 -67.33 -27.94
CA ARG A 8 23.03 -68.27 -27.15
C ARG A 8 24.34 -67.68 -26.61
N SER A 9 24.57 -66.38 -26.80
CA SER A 9 25.77 -65.73 -26.27
C SER A 9 25.59 -65.40 -24.78
N PRO A 10 26.62 -65.62 -23.92
CA PRO A 10 26.55 -65.26 -22.50
C PRO A 10 26.30 -63.75 -22.29
N PHE A 11 26.69 -62.91 -23.26
CA PHE A 11 26.39 -61.49 -23.28
C PHE A 11 24.88 -61.20 -23.36
N PHE A 12 24.14 -61.93 -24.21
CA PHE A 12 22.69 -61.75 -24.32
C PHE A 12 21.96 -62.20 -23.04
N GLY A 13 22.44 -63.29 -22.41
CA GLY A 13 21.96 -63.71 -21.09
C GLY A 13 22.19 -62.64 -20.01
N PHE A 14 23.38 -62.04 -19.97
CA PHE A 14 23.68 -60.94 -19.05
C PHE A 14 22.82 -59.70 -19.30
N LEU A 15 22.58 -59.34 -20.55
CA LEU A 15 21.75 -58.19 -20.92
C LEU A 15 20.28 -58.43 -20.56
N LEU A 16 19.77 -59.65 -20.75
CA LEU A 16 18.39 -60.02 -20.40
C LEU A 16 18.19 -60.05 -18.88
N VAL A 17 19.14 -60.63 -18.13
CA VAL A 17 19.12 -60.60 -16.66
C VAL A 17 19.28 -59.18 -16.14
N GLY A 18 20.19 -58.38 -16.70
CA GLY A 18 20.39 -56.97 -16.33
C GLY A 18 19.16 -56.12 -16.63
N SER A 19 18.52 -56.32 -17.78
CA SER A 19 17.28 -55.62 -18.14
C SER A 19 16.11 -56.07 -17.27
N LEU A 20 16.05 -57.35 -16.88
CA LEU A 20 15.04 -57.86 -15.95
C LEU A 20 15.25 -57.31 -14.54
N LEU A 21 16.50 -57.25 -14.07
CA LEU A 21 16.86 -56.62 -12.79
C LEU A 21 16.54 -55.13 -12.80
N PHE A 22 16.84 -54.41 -13.88
CA PHE A 22 16.51 -52.99 -14.02
C PHE A 22 15.00 -52.74 -14.07
N LEU A 23 14.23 -53.60 -14.75
CA LEU A 23 12.76 -53.53 -14.71
C LEU A 23 12.22 -53.79 -13.31
N LEU A 24 12.69 -54.85 -12.64
CA LEU A 24 12.31 -55.19 -11.27
C LEU A 24 12.68 -54.08 -10.29
N ASP A 25 13.86 -53.48 -10.44
CA ASP A 25 14.31 -52.34 -9.65
C ASP A 25 13.43 -51.11 -9.89
N SER A 26 13.08 -50.79 -11.14
CA SER A 26 12.17 -49.67 -11.44
C SER A 26 10.74 -49.87 -10.93
N LEU A 27 10.26 -51.12 -10.89
CA LEU A 27 8.92 -51.47 -10.39
C LEU A 27 8.90 -51.59 -8.85
N ALA A 28 10.02 -51.95 -8.23
CA ALA A 28 10.18 -52.03 -6.78
C ALA A 28 10.60 -50.69 -6.15
N SER A 29 11.21 -49.79 -6.93
CA SER A 29 11.54 -48.44 -6.52
C SER A 29 10.25 -47.66 -6.29
N SER A 30 9.82 -47.61 -5.04
CA SER A 30 8.81 -46.65 -4.62
C SER A 30 9.44 -45.27 -4.72
N ASP A 31 8.93 -44.42 -5.62
CA ASP A 31 9.32 -43.02 -5.80
C ASP A 31 8.88 -42.15 -4.59
N ARG A 32 9.05 -42.70 -3.37
CA ARG A 32 8.73 -42.05 -2.10
C ARG A 32 9.77 -40.97 -1.86
N LYS A 33 9.34 -39.74 -2.09
CA LYS A 33 10.09 -38.56 -1.68
C LYS A 33 10.27 -38.57 -0.17
N THR A 34 11.51 -38.37 0.27
CA THR A 34 11.86 -38.29 1.69
C THR A 34 11.78 -36.84 2.15
N ILE A 35 11.00 -36.56 3.19
CA ILE A 35 10.95 -35.26 3.86
C ILE A 35 11.87 -35.32 5.07
N VAL A 36 12.89 -34.45 5.11
CA VAL A 36 13.86 -34.38 6.22
C VAL A 36 13.50 -33.20 7.11
N VAL A 37 13.06 -33.47 8.34
CA VAL A 37 12.84 -32.43 9.34
C VAL A 37 14.13 -32.15 10.10
N SER A 38 14.89 -31.16 9.61
CA SER A 38 16.16 -30.76 10.22
C SER A 38 15.97 -30.23 11.66
N ALA A 39 17.03 -30.31 12.47
CA ALA A 39 17.04 -29.73 13.82
C ALA A 39 16.78 -28.21 13.80
N ALA A 40 17.25 -27.50 12.75
CA ALA A 40 16.98 -26.08 12.57
C ALA A 40 15.49 -25.80 12.32
N GLN A 41 14.81 -26.67 11.56
CA GLN A 41 13.38 -26.55 11.32
C GLN A 41 12.58 -26.82 12.60
N GLN A 42 12.96 -27.83 13.38
CA GLN A 42 12.35 -28.12 14.68
C GLN A 42 12.49 -26.92 15.64
N GLN A 43 13.69 -26.33 15.71
CA GLN A 43 13.94 -25.14 16.52
C GLN A 43 13.09 -23.95 16.06
N ARG A 44 12.93 -23.76 14.75
CA ARG A 44 12.08 -22.71 14.19
C ARG A 44 10.62 -22.86 14.62
N LEU A 45 10.06 -24.08 14.61
CA LEU A 45 8.69 -24.34 15.05
C LEU A 45 8.52 -23.97 16.54
N LEU A 46 9.49 -24.33 17.39
CA LEU A 46 9.50 -23.98 18.80
C LEU A 46 9.56 -22.45 19.03
N THR A 47 10.44 -21.76 18.31
CA THR A 47 10.57 -20.30 18.40
C THR A 47 9.31 -19.58 17.94
N LEU A 48 8.67 -20.05 16.86
CA LEU A 48 7.40 -19.48 16.39
C LEU A 48 6.29 -19.65 17.43
N TRP A 49 6.19 -20.84 18.03
CA TRP A 49 5.23 -21.12 19.09
C TRP A 49 5.43 -20.19 20.30
N GLU A 50 6.67 -20.06 20.77
CA GLU A 50 7.00 -19.21 21.91
C GLU A 50 6.70 -17.73 21.61
N THR A 51 7.02 -17.27 20.40
CA THR A 51 6.72 -15.90 19.96
C THR A 51 5.21 -15.62 19.94
N GLN A 52 4.39 -16.60 19.56
CA GLN A 52 2.93 -16.45 19.46
C GLN A 52 2.19 -16.61 20.79
N THR A 53 2.67 -17.51 21.65
CA THR A 53 1.96 -17.92 22.88
C THR A 53 2.60 -17.40 24.17
N GLY A 54 3.84 -16.89 24.09
CA GLY A 54 4.63 -16.43 25.22
C GLY A 54 5.18 -17.54 26.12
N ASN A 55 5.02 -18.82 25.75
CA ASN A 55 5.44 -19.97 26.56
C ASN A 55 6.12 -21.04 25.69
N SER A 56 7.03 -21.83 26.27
CA SER A 56 7.64 -22.97 25.57
C SER A 56 6.63 -24.10 25.36
N ALA A 57 6.75 -24.81 24.23
CA ALA A 57 5.86 -25.93 23.91
C ALA A 57 6.16 -27.15 24.80
N THR A 58 5.10 -27.84 25.24
CA THR A 58 5.22 -29.17 25.86
C THR A 58 5.55 -30.24 24.80
N PRO A 59 6.05 -31.43 25.18
CA PRO A 59 6.36 -32.49 24.21
C PRO A 59 5.18 -32.86 23.31
N ALA A 60 3.97 -33.00 23.86
CA ALA A 60 2.77 -33.33 23.08
C ALA A 60 2.36 -32.20 22.12
N GLN A 61 2.55 -30.94 22.51
CA GLN A 61 2.31 -29.80 21.63
C GLN A 61 3.36 -29.75 20.52
N PHE A 62 4.63 -30.02 20.83
CA PHE A 62 5.68 -30.10 19.83
C PHE A 62 5.42 -31.21 18.81
N ASP A 63 5.01 -32.40 19.25
CA ASP A 63 4.64 -33.50 18.35
C ASP A 63 3.48 -33.11 17.42
N SER A 64 2.50 -32.36 17.94
CA SER A 64 1.38 -31.85 17.14
C SER A 64 1.84 -30.80 16.12
N LEU A 65 2.68 -29.85 16.53
CA LEU A 65 3.28 -28.84 15.64
C LEU A 65 4.08 -29.49 14.52
N LEU A 66 4.87 -30.51 14.87
CA LEU A 66 5.68 -31.27 13.94
C LEU A 66 4.82 -32.05 12.94
N SER A 67 3.78 -32.76 13.42
CA SER A 67 2.86 -33.50 12.56
C SER A 67 2.14 -32.57 11.57
N ASN A 68 1.62 -31.44 12.04
CA ASN A 68 0.93 -30.47 11.19
C ASN A 68 1.90 -29.90 10.13
N TRP A 69 3.12 -29.55 10.54
CA TRP A 69 4.12 -29.05 9.60
C TRP A 69 4.50 -30.10 8.53
N ILE A 70 4.62 -31.37 8.91
CA ILE A 70 4.89 -32.47 7.96
C ILE A 70 3.73 -32.59 6.95
N GLU A 71 2.49 -32.53 7.42
CA GLU A 71 1.31 -32.57 6.53
C GLU A 71 1.31 -31.39 5.55
N GLU A 72 1.56 -30.18 6.04
CA GLU A 72 1.70 -28.99 5.19
C GLU A 72 2.82 -29.15 4.15
N GLU A 73 3.98 -29.67 4.55
CA GLU A 73 5.11 -29.89 3.65
C GLU A 73 4.80 -30.95 2.58
N ILE A 74 4.09 -32.03 2.93
CA ILE A 74 3.63 -33.04 1.94
C ILE A 74 2.74 -32.37 0.90
N LEU A 75 1.75 -31.59 1.33
CA LEU A 75 0.82 -30.90 0.44
C LEU A 75 1.53 -29.85 -0.41
N TYR A 76 2.48 -29.10 0.16
CA TYR A 76 3.27 -28.10 -0.55
C TYR A 76 4.12 -28.73 -1.66
N GLN A 77 4.82 -29.83 -1.37
CA GLN A 77 5.62 -30.55 -2.35
C GLN A 77 4.77 -31.10 -3.50
N GLU A 78 3.56 -31.57 -3.20
CA GLU A 78 2.62 -32.04 -4.22
C GLU A 78 2.04 -30.88 -5.05
N ALA A 79 1.75 -29.74 -4.44
CA ALA A 79 1.33 -28.53 -5.15
C ALA A 79 2.39 -28.03 -6.15
N LEU A 80 3.67 -28.05 -5.76
CA LEU A 80 4.79 -27.75 -6.67
C LEU A 80 4.91 -28.78 -7.79
N ARG A 81 4.72 -30.08 -7.50
CA ARG A 81 4.75 -31.15 -8.51
C ARG A 81 3.66 -30.95 -9.56
N LEU A 82 2.49 -30.46 -9.15
CA LEU A 82 1.36 -30.13 -10.02
C LEU A 82 1.51 -28.78 -10.72
N GLY A 83 2.53 -27.99 -10.38
CA GLY A 83 2.79 -26.68 -10.96
C GLY A 83 1.73 -25.62 -10.59
N LEU A 84 1.09 -25.73 -9.43
CA LEU A 84 0.02 -24.81 -9.00
C LEU A 84 0.53 -23.38 -8.73
N ASP A 85 1.84 -23.17 -8.68
CA ASP A 85 2.48 -21.87 -8.58
C ASP A 85 2.66 -21.16 -9.93
N HIS A 86 2.53 -21.87 -11.05
CA HIS A 86 2.65 -21.31 -12.39
C HIS A 86 1.39 -20.54 -12.79
N GLU A 87 1.57 -19.36 -13.39
CA GLU A 87 0.50 -18.49 -13.91
C GLU A 87 -0.54 -18.03 -12.86
N ASP A 88 -0.35 -18.36 -11.58
CA ASP A 88 -1.17 -17.86 -10.49
C ASP A 88 -0.78 -16.41 -10.13
N SER A 89 -1.73 -15.49 -10.34
CA SER A 89 -1.51 -14.06 -10.11
C SER A 89 -1.27 -13.72 -8.63
N ILE A 90 -1.82 -14.50 -7.68
CA ILE A 90 -1.67 -14.31 -6.24
C ILE A 90 -0.27 -14.76 -5.82
N VAL A 91 0.16 -15.95 -6.22
CA VAL A 91 1.51 -16.48 -5.94
C VAL A 91 2.55 -15.54 -6.52
N ARG A 92 2.40 -15.13 -7.79
CA ARG A 92 3.28 -14.14 -8.44
C ARG A 92 3.34 -12.84 -7.65
N ARG A 93 2.18 -12.30 -7.21
CA ARG A 93 2.13 -11.07 -6.41
C ARG A 93 2.85 -11.22 -5.08
N ARG A 94 2.66 -12.35 -4.38
CA ARG A 94 3.33 -12.64 -3.11
C ARG A 94 4.84 -12.76 -3.26
N MET A 95 5.32 -13.38 -4.34
CA MET A 95 6.76 -13.46 -4.63
C MET A 95 7.36 -12.08 -4.91
N ILE A 96 6.68 -11.24 -5.71
CA ILE A 96 7.10 -9.86 -5.95
C ILE A 96 7.13 -9.07 -4.64
N GLN A 97 6.12 -9.21 -3.76
CA GLN A 97 6.09 -8.57 -2.46
C GLN A 97 7.26 -9.00 -1.56
N LYS A 98 7.53 -10.31 -1.46
CA LYS A 98 8.67 -10.84 -0.70
C LYS A 98 10.00 -10.29 -1.20
N LEU A 99 10.20 -10.24 -2.52
CA LEU A 99 11.42 -9.68 -3.11
C LEU A 99 11.51 -8.16 -2.90
N SER A 100 10.39 -7.45 -3.00
CA SER A 100 10.33 -6.00 -2.74
C SER A 100 10.70 -5.70 -1.29
N PHE A 101 10.22 -6.50 -0.33
CA PHE A 101 10.60 -6.37 1.08
C PHE A 101 12.10 -6.54 1.30
N ILE A 102 12.74 -7.50 0.62
CA ILE A 102 14.21 -7.67 0.68
C ILE A 102 14.89 -6.39 0.16
N ALA A 103 14.46 -5.89 -1.01
CA ALA A 103 15.00 -4.67 -1.60
C ALA A 103 14.82 -3.43 -0.71
N GLU A 104 13.67 -3.32 -0.04
CA GLU A 104 13.34 -2.22 0.88
C GLU A 104 14.13 -2.34 2.20
N SER A 105 14.42 -3.55 2.68
CA SER A 105 15.14 -3.78 3.95
C SER A 105 16.64 -3.50 3.89
N ASP A 106 17.26 -3.64 2.72
CA ASP A 106 18.68 -3.30 2.50
C ASP A 106 18.92 -1.78 2.47
N SER A 107 17.85 -0.96 2.38
CA SER A 107 17.95 0.51 2.45
C SER A 107 18.50 1.01 3.78
N SER A 108 18.37 0.22 4.86
CA SER A 108 18.96 0.52 6.17
C SER A 108 20.50 0.53 6.21
N LYS A 109 21.18 0.00 5.17
CA LYS A 109 22.65 -0.02 5.08
C LYS A 109 23.24 1.13 4.26
N THR A 110 22.42 1.85 3.50
CA THR A 110 22.89 3.04 2.80
C THR A 110 22.63 4.22 3.73
N GLU A 111 23.61 4.57 4.56
CA GLU A 111 23.63 5.83 5.30
C GLU A 111 23.08 6.95 4.42
N ALA A 112 21.99 7.58 4.87
CA ALA A 112 21.31 8.61 4.11
C ALA A 112 22.27 9.75 3.73
N GLU A 113 22.38 10.03 2.43
CA GLU A 113 23.16 11.17 1.89
C GLU A 113 22.63 12.53 2.39
N ILE A 114 21.42 12.58 2.98
CA ILE A 114 20.79 13.81 3.49
C ILE A 114 20.25 13.61 4.92
N SER A 115 20.31 14.66 5.73
CA SER A 115 19.74 14.65 7.08
C SER A 115 18.20 14.74 7.06
N LEU A 116 17.56 14.39 8.18
CA LEU A 116 16.11 14.57 8.34
C LEU A 116 15.71 16.05 8.21
N GLU A 117 16.58 16.94 8.68
CA GLU A 117 16.44 18.38 8.56
C GLU A 117 16.49 18.83 7.10
N ASP A 118 17.42 18.30 6.29
CA ASP A 118 17.49 18.60 4.85
C ASP A 118 16.28 18.05 4.10
N TYR A 119 15.86 16.82 4.41
CA TYR A 119 14.65 16.23 3.83
C TYR A 119 13.42 17.10 4.14
N TYR A 120 13.29 17.59 5.37
CA TYR A 120 12.23 18.51 5.76
C TYR A 120 12.26 19.82 4.96
N GLN A 121 13.43 20.41 4.76
CA GLN A 121 13.57 21.65 3.97
C GLN A 121 13.24 21.44 2.49
N LEU A 122 13.69 20.32 1.90
CA LEU A 122 13.38 19.98 0.52
C LEU A 122 11.88 19.72 0.30
N ASN A 123 11.19 19.25 1.34
CA ASN A 123 9.76 18.89 1.30
C ASN A 123 8.86 19.87 2.07
N LEU A 124 9.34 21.10 2.34
CA LEU A 124 8.68 22.05 3.24
C LEU A 124 7.22 22.34 2.87
N LYS A 125 6.91 22.33 1.56
CA LYS A 125 5.55 22.50 1.03
C LYS A 125 4.56 21.45 1.59
N ASN A 126 5.00 20.21 1.79
CA ASN A 126 4.16 19.13 2.32
C ASN A 126 3.89 19.29 3.83
N TYR A 127 4.69 20.11 4.50
CA TYR A 127 4.65 20.39 5.93
C TYR A 127 4.16 21.82 6.25
N THR A 128 3.68 22.52 5.24
CA THR A 128 3.12 23.87 5.36
C THR A 128 1.60 23.76 5.40
N LEU A 129 1.00 24.26 6.48
CA LEU A 129 -0.44 24.46 6.53
C LEU A 129 -0.81 25.47 5.45
N PRO A 130 -1.77 25.15 4.55
CA PRO A 130 -2.16 26.08 3.52
C PRO A 130 -2.80 27.32 4.13
N LYS A 131 -2.93 28.36 3.32
CA LYS A 131 -3.76 29.52 3.66
C LYS A 131 -5.19 29.06 3.99
N ARG A 132 -5.72 29.52 5.12
CA ARG A 132 -7.02 29.11 5.67
C ARG A 132 -7.91 30.31 5.93
N TYR A 133 -9.20 30.10 5.89
CA TYR A 133 -10.23 31.13 6.01
C TYR A 133 -11.20 30.76 7.12
N THR A 134 -11.52 31.74 7.97
CA THR A 134 -12.66 31.69 8.86
C THR A 134 -13.74 32.59 8.27
N PHE A 135 -14.93 32.05 8.04
CA PHE A 135 -16.02 32.76 7.38
C PHE A 135 -17.39 32.32 7.87
N GLU A 136 -18.37 33.17 7.65
CA GLU A 136 -19.79 32.89 7.87
C GLU A 136 -20.50 32.79 6.52
N GLN A 137 -21.59 32.03 6.47
CA GLN A 137 -22.40 31.88 5.26
C GLN A 137 -23.90 31.97 5.57
N ILE A 138 -24.63 32.50 4.60
CA ILE A 138 -26.09 32.46 4.57
C ILE A 138 -26.52 31.83 3.24
N TYR A 139 -27.33 30.78 3.33
CA TYR A 139 -27.79 30.00 2.19
C TYR A 139 -29.13 30.51 1.66
N PHE A 140 -29.28 30.52 0.34
CA PHE A 140 -30.50 30.90 -0.37
C PHE A 140 -30.80 29.94 -1.53
N GLN A 141 -32.06 29.59 -1.70
CA GLN A 141 -32.53 28.81 -2.85
C GLN A 141 -32.61 29.66 -4.13
N ARG A 142 -32.93 30.96 -3.99
CA ARG A 142 -33.10 31.89 -5.11
C ARG A 142 -32.09 33.02 -5.03
N LYS A 143 -31.57 33.44 -6.19
CA LYS A 143 -30.63 34.55 -6.29
C LYS A 143 -31.21 35.87 -5.77
N ALA A 144 -32.46 36.16 -6.13
CA ALA A 144 -33.13 37.41 -5.77
C ALA A 144 -33.22 37.60 -4.24
N ASP A 145 -33.52 36.53 -3.50
CA ASP A 145 -33.62 36.56 -2.03
C ASP A 145 -32.26 36.91 -1.39
N ALA A 146 -31.16 36.41 -1.99
CA ALA A 146 -29.82 36.71 -1.54
C ALA A 146 -29.40 38.16 -1.86
N GLU A 147 -29.80 38.71 -3.01
CA GLU A 147 -29.54 40.11 -3.39
C GLU A 147 -30.31 41.08 -2.48
N GLU A 148 -31.57 40.78 -2.16
CA GLU A 148 -32.38 41.54 -1.21
C GLU A 148 -31.79 41.50 0.20
N ALA A 149 -31.42 40.32 0.69
CA ALA A 149 -30.79 40.15 1.99
C ALA A 149 -29.46 40.90 2.09
N LEU A 150 -28.62 40.84 1.05
CA LEU A 150 -27.34 41.56 1.03
C LEU A 150 -27.57 43.08 1.18
N THR A 151 -28.53 43.63 0.43
CA THR A 151 -28.90 45.04 0.51
C THR A 151 -29.37 45.41 1.92
N ALA A 152 -30.23 44.60 2.54
CA ALA A 152 -30.74 44.87 3.89
C ALA A 152 -29.62 44.83 4.96
N ILE A 153 -28.70 43.87 4.85
CA ILE A 153 -27.53 43.74 5.72
C ILE A 153 -26.61 44.96 5.59
N GLU A 154 -26.38 45.45 4.38
CA GLU A 154 -25.61 46.69 4.13
C GLU A 154 -26.25 47.93 4.77
N HIS A 155 -27.58 47.95 4.91
CA HIS A 155 -28.33 49.01 5.59
C HIS A 155 -28.45 48.81 7.12
N GLY A 156 -27.81 47.79 7.68
CA GLY A 156 -27.69 47.57 9.13
C GLY A 156 -28.65 46.55 9.72
N GLU A 157 -29.39 45.80 8.90
CA GLU A 157 -30.15 44.64 9.38
C GLU A 157 -29.22 43.51 9.82
N LYS A 158 -29.69 42.67 10.76
CA LYS A 158 -28.88 41.58 11.29
C LYS A 158 -28.86 40.42 10.30
N SER A 159 -27.66 39.97 9.94
CA SER A 159 -27.46 38.83 9.03
C SER A 159 -28.18 37.56 9.44
N ASN A 160 -28.34 37.31 10.74
CA ASN A 160 -29.00 36.11 11.26
C ASN A 160 -30.51 36.06 11.00
N ASP A 161 -31.11 37.16 10.56
CA ASP A 161 -32.54 37.24 10.24
C ASP A 161 -32.85 36.75 8.81
N PHE A 162 -31.81 36.46 8.01
CA PHE A 162 -31.91 36.05 6.61
C PHE A 162 -31.50 34.59 6.37
N GLY A 163 -31.90 34.07 5.21
CA GLY A 163 -31.49 32.76 4.71
C GLY A 163 -32.57 31.69 4.78
N ASN A 164 -32.39 30.64 3.98
CA ASN A 164 -33.22 29.45 4.03
C ASN A 164 -32.59 28.37 4.92
N SER A 165 -33.43 27.50 5.49
CA SER A 165 -32.96 26.34 6.25
C SER A 165 -32.10 25.42 5.37
N SER A 166 -30.96 24.97 5.92
CA SER A 166 -29.98 24.12 5.25
C SER A 166 -29.25 23.25 6.25
N MET A 167 -28.69 22.13 5.79
CA MET A 167 -27.77 21.29 6.57
C MET A 167 -26.35 21.89 6.65
N LEU A 168 -26.08 22.97 5.92
CA LEU A 168 -24.80 23.66 5.97
C LEU A 168 -24.64 24.41 7.29
N ASN A 169 -23.44 24.35 7.87
CA ASN A 169 -23.10 25.19 9.01
C ASN A 169 -23.14 26.66 8.59
N SER A 170 -23.59 27.55 9.47
CA SER A 170 -23.54 29.00 9.24
C SER A 170 -22.14 29.59 9.43
N GLN A 171 -21.23 28.85 10.11
CA GLN A 171 -19.87 29.31 10.41
C GLN A 171 -18.84 28.22 10.14
N TYR A 172 -17.70 28.64 9.60
CA TYR A 172 -16.56 27.78 9.30
C TYR A 172 -15.28 28.42 9.82
N ALA A 173 -14.45 27.64 10.51
CA ALA A 173 -13.15 28.09 11.00
C ALA A 173 -12.01 27.32 10.31
N PHE A 174 -10.92 28.05 10.00
CA PHE A 174 -9.66 27.48 9.51
C PHE A 174 -9.79 26.55 8.28
N ARG A 175 -10.64 26.90 7.30
CA ARG A 175 -10.84 26.09 6.09
C ARG A 175 -9.89 26.50 4.96
N SER A 176 -9.21 25.54 4.37
CA SER A 176 -8.40 25.77 3.16
C SER A 176 -9.30 25.95 1.93
N ARG A 177 -8.73 26.43 0.80
CA ARG A 177 -9.46 26.47 -0.48
C ARG A 177 -10.02 25.09 -0.87
N LEU A 178 -9.27 24.01 -0.61
CA LEU A 178 -9.71 22.64 -0.88
C LEU A 178 -10.90 22.23 -0.01
N ASP A 179 -10.91 22.59 1.27
CA ASP A 179 -12.05 22.31 2.16
C ASP A 179 -13.32 23.05 1.72
N ILE A 180 -13.16 24.31 1.30
CA ILE A 180 -14.25 25.13 0.77
C ILE A 180 -14.82 24.49 -0.50
N ASP A 181 -13.97 24.13 -1.46
CA ASP A 181 -14.40 23.48 -2.69
C ASP A 181 -15.03 22.10 -2.44
N THR A 182 -14.56 21.35 -1.45
CA THR A 182 -15.17 20.06 -1.05
C THR A 182 -16.60 20.27 -0.52
N THR A 183 -16.87 21.41 0.12
CA THR A 183 -18.17 21.71 0.73
C THR A 183 -19.15 22.33 -0.27
N PHE A 184 -18.69 23.28 -1.09
CA PHE A 184 -19.54 24.11 -1.96
C PHE A 184 -19.43 23.76 -3.45
N GLY A 185 -18.48 22.91 -3.82
CA GLY A 185 -18.20 22.51 -5.20
C GLY A 185 -16.92 23.14 -5.74
N THR A 186 -16.27 22.45 -6.69
CA THR A 186 -15.01 22.86 -7.31
C THR A 186 -15.09 24.29 -7.86
N GLY A 187 -14.08 25.11 -7.53
CA GLY A 187 -13.97 26.50 -8.00
C GLY A 187 -14.84 27.51 -7.24
N PHE A 188 -15.53 27.10 -6.18
CA PHE A 188 -16.27 28.03 -5.32
C PHE A 188 -15.32 28.89 -4.50
N ALA A 189 -14.23 28.31 -3.98
CA ALA A 189 -13.24 29.03 -3.19
C ALA A 189 -12.69 30.25 -3.93
N GLU A 190 -12.36 30.15 -5.22
CA GLU A 190 -11.84 31.27 -6.02
C GLU A 190 -12.76 32.50 -6.05
N LYS A 191 -14.09 32.28 -6.01
CA LYS A 191 -15.09 33.36 -6.00
C LYS A 191 -15.16 34.08 -4.66
N VAL A 192 -14.75 33.40 -3.59
CA VAL A 192 -14.98 33.81 -2.20
C VAL A 192 -13.73 34.37 -1.52
N VAL A 193 -12.57 33.77 -1.79
CA VAL A 193 -11.35 33.99 -1.00
C VAL A 193 -10.54 35.25 -1.38
N ASN A 194 -10.89 35.91 -2.49
CA ASN A 194 -10.25 37.16 -2.94
C ASN A 194 -11.03 38.41 -2.51
N ASN A 195 -12.09 38.20 -1.73
CA ASN A 195 -13.03 39.23 -1.31
C ASN A 195 -12.57 39.97 -0.06
N GLU A 196 -13.09 41.18 0.14
CA GLU A 196 -12.77 42.01 1.30
C GLU A 196 -13.21 41.35 2.63
N ILE A 197 -12.37 41.50 3.65
CA ILE A 197 -12.63 40.98 4.99
C ILE A 197 -13.75 41.80 5.64
N ALA A 198 -14.57 41.14 6.47
CA ALA A 198 -15.64 41.72 7.27
C ALA A 198 -16.86 42.28 6.50
N LEU A 199 -16.90 42.18 5.18
CA LEU A 199 -18.08 42.52 4.38
C LEU A 199 -18.80 41.26 3.90
N TRP A 200 -20.13 41.25 4.02
CA TRP A 200 -20.97 40.25 3.37
C TRP A 200 -20.92 40.46 1.86
N GLN A 201 -20.68 39.38 1.10
CA GLN A 201 -20.54 39.43 -0.35
C GLN A 201 -21.23 38.24 -1.01
N GLY A 202 -21.60 38.40 -2.27
CA GLY A 202 -22.30 37.39 -3.07
C GLY A 202 -23.36 38.06 -3.95
N PRO A 203 -24.41 37.32 -4.38
CA PRO A 203 -24.60 35.89 -4.15
C PRO A 203 -23.66 35.01 -4.97
N PHE A 204 -22.94 34.11 -4.31
CA PHE A 204 -22.10 33.12 -4.96
C PHE A 204 -22.89 31.84 -5.24
N LEU A 205 -22.94 31.43 -6.50
CA LEU A 205 -23.57 30.16 -6.89
C LEU A 205 -22.64 28.97 -6.60
N SER A 206 -23.19 27.98 -5.89
CA SER A 206 -22.63 26.67 -5.62
C SER A 206 -23.54 25.57 -6.18
N GLY A 207 -23.11 24.31 -6.12
CA GLY A 207 -23.97 23.17 -6.49
C GLY A 207 -25.20 22.98 -5.59
N LEU A 208 -25.24 23.67 -4.45
CA LEU A 208 -26.31 23.60 -3.46
C LEU A 208 -27.31 24.76 -3.58
N GLY A 209 -26.92 25.89 -4.20
CA GLY A 209 -27.73 27.10 -4.31
C GLY A 209 -26.87 28.37 -4.21
N PHE A 210 -27.45 29.47 -3.76
CA PHE A 210 -26.79 30.77 -3.64
C PHE A 210 -26.33 31.02 -2.21
N HIS A 211 -25.18 31.69 -2.05
CA HIS A 211 -24.58 31.94 -0.74
C HIS A 211 -24.13 33.39 -0.63
N LEU A 212 -24.46 34.03 0.49
CA LEU A 212 -23.73 35.21 0.96
C LEU A 212 -22.63 34.73 1.88
N ILE A 213 -21.41 35.27 1.73
CA ILE A 213 -20.25 34.90 2.54
C ILE A 213 -19.64 36.16 3.16
N GLN A 214 -19.29 36.09 4.44
CA GLN A 214 -18.47 37.10 5.12
C GLN A 214 -17.18 36.44 5.60
N ILE A 215 -16.04 36.87 5.07
CA ILE A 215 -14.72 36.45 5.58
C ILE A 215 -14.48 37.16 6.91
N LYS A 216 -14.31 36.39 8.01
CA LYS A 216 -14.02 36.93 9.35
C LYS A 216 -12.52 37.04 9.59
N ALA A 217 -11.75 36.07 9.11
CA ALA A 217 -10.30 36.06 9.25
C ALA A 217 -9.63 35.28 8.12
N VAL A 218 -8.43 35.73 7.78
CA VAL A 218 -7.53 35.06 6.84
C VAL A 218 -6.28 34.65 7.61
N HIS A 219 -5.99 33.36 7.61
CA HIS A 219 -4.80 32.77 8.23
C HIS A 219 -3.82 32.43 7.12
N GLU A 220 -2.69 33.12 7.07
CA GLU A 220 -1.67 32.88 6.05
C GLU A 220 -1.09 31.46 6.16
N ALA A 221 -0.44 31.03 5.08
CA ALA A 221 0.23 29.74 5.07
C ALA A 221 1.32 29.71 6.16
N GLU A 222 1.35 28.63 6.93
CA GLU A 222 2.19 28.50 8.11
C GLU A 222 3.03 27.23 8.03
N VAL A 223 4.35 27.39 8.12
CA VAL A 223 5.26 26.26 8.15
C VAL A 223 5.14 25.57 9.50
N THR A 224 4.84 24.26 9.50
CA THR A 224 4.78 23.49 10.74
C THR A 224 6.19 23.19 11.23
N PRO A 225 6.62 23.62 12.43
CA PRO A 225 7.98 23.40 12.91
C PRO A 225 8.33 21.91 12.95
N LEU A 226 9.55 21.56 12.50
CA LEU A 226 10.01 20.17 12.51
C LEU A 226 9.90 19.51 13.89
N SER A 227 10.13 20.26 14.97
CA SER A 227 9.98 19.76 16.35
C SER A 227 8.56 19.25 16.66
N ALA A 228 7.53 19.84 16.06
CA ALA A 228 6.13 19.45 16.26
C ALA A 228 5.71 18.24 15.42
N ILE A 229 6.43 17.94 14.33
CA ILE A 229 6.07 16.89 13.36
C ILE A 229 7.21 15.90 13.05
N ARG A 230 8.23 15.84 13.91
CA ARG A 230 9.46 15.04 13.67
C ARG A 230 9.17 13.59 13.32
N ASP A 231 8.24 12.94 14.03
CA ASP A 231 7.87 11.55 13.77
C ASP A 231 7.20 11.36 12.41
N ARG A 232 6.33 12.29 12.02
CA ARG A 232 5.70 12.26 10.69
C ARG A 232 6.74 12.40 9.59
N VAL A 233 7.62 13.39 9.70
CA VAL A 233 8.69 13.63 8.72
C VAL A 233 9.63 12.41 8.64
N ARG A 234 9.95 11.78 9.79
CA ARG A 234 10.76 10.56 9.83
C ARG A 234 10.10 9.41 9.09
N MET A 235 8.80 9.18 9.29
CA MET A 235 8.06 8.13 8.58
C MET A 235 7.98 8.40 7.08
N ASP A 236 7.71 9.65 6.68
CA ASP A 236 7.69 10.05 5.27
C ASP A 236 9.07 9.83 4.64
N PHE A 237 10.13 10.24 5.34
CA PHE A 237 11.51 10.06 4.89
C PHE A 237 11.91 8.58 4.74
N GLN A 238 11.52 7.73 5.69
CA GLN A 238 11.75 6.29 5.60
C GLN A 238 11.02 5.69 4.40
N ARG A 239 9.76 6.09 4.19
CA ARG A 239 8.97 5.61 3.05
C ARG A 239 9.55 6.02 1.70
N ASP A 240 10.04 7.25 1.59
CA ASP A 240 10.68 7.73 0.36
C ASP A 240 12.02 7.01 0.10
N GLN A 241 12.77 6.67 1.15
CA GLN A 241 13.96 5.84 1.04
C GLN A 241 13.64 4.41 0.57
N GLU A 242 12.61 3.77 1.13
CA GLU A 242 12.15 2.44 0.71
C GLU A 242 11.75 2.43 -0.77
N VAL A 243 10.97 3.44 -1.20
CA VAL A 243 10.55 3.59 -2.60
C VAL A 243 11.76 3.78 -3.52
N SER A 244 12.74 4.59 -3.11
CA SER A 244 13.96 4.86 -3.88
C SER A 244 14.85 3.62 -3.98
N ALA A 245 15.10 2.92 -2.87
CA ALA A 245 15.87 1.69 -2.82
C ALA A 245 15.26 0.60 -3.70
N ARG A 246 13.93 0.44 -3.66
CA ARG A 246 13.23 -0.50 -4.53
C ARG A 246 13.40 -0.14 -6.01
N LYS A 247 13.30 1.15 -6.36
CA LYS A 247 13.49 1.62 -7.75
C LYS A 247 14.91 1.27 -8.23
N GLU A 248 15.93 1.61 -7.45
CA GLU A 248 17.33 1.30 -7.78
C GLU A 248 17.55 -0.21 -7.91
N PHE A 249 16.98 -1.01 -6.99
CA PHE A 249 17.06 -2.46 -7.05
C PHE A 249 16.49 -3.03 -8.35
N VAL A 250 15.32 -2.54 -8.79
CA VAL A 250 14.71 -2.94 -10.06
C VAL A 250 15.56 -2.48 -11.25
N GLU A 251 16.08 -1.26 -11.23
CA GLU A 251 16.98 -0.75 -12.28
C GLU A 251 18.25 -1.61 -12.41
N ASN A 252 18.86 -1.98 -11.29
CA ASN A 252 20.04 -2.85 -11.28
C ASN A 252 19.72 -4.28 -11.73
N LEU A 253 18.56 -4.83 -11.34
CA LEU A 253 18.11 -6.12 -11.85
C LEU A 253 17.82 -6.09 -13.35
N SER A 254 17.23 -5.01 -13.87
CA SER A 254 16.86 -4.90 -15.29
C SER A 254 18.04 -5.12 -16.23
N LYS A 255 19.26 -4.75 -15.81
CA LYS A 255 20.51 -4.97 -16.55
C LYS A 255 20.83 -6.46 -16.79
N LYS A 256 20.22 -7.37 -16.03
CA LYS A 256 20.39 -8.83 -16.16
C LYS A 256 19.37 -9.47 -17.11
N TYR A 257 18.39 -8.72 -17.61
CA TYR A 257 17.30 -9.25 -18.44
C TYR A 257 17.25 -8.55 -19.79
N SER A 258 17.00 -9.31 -20.85
CA SER A 258 16.60 -8.76 -22.15
C SER A 258 15.08 -8.80 -22.22
N VAL A 259 14.44 -7.65 -22.43
CA VAL A 259 12.98 -7.53 -22.51
C VAL A 259 12.59 -7.27 -23.97
N THR A 260 11.90 -8.22 -24.58
CA THR A 260 11.29 -8.08 -25.92
C THR A 260 9.78 -8.08 -25.77
N LEU A 261 9.12 -7.17 -26.50
CA LEU A 261 7.65 -7.12 -26.57
C LEU A 261 7.23 -7.74 -27.89
N GLU A 262 6.41 -8.78 -27.84
CA GLU A 262 5.76 -9.31 -29.03
C GLU A 262 4.76 -8.28 -29.56
N PRO A 263 4.75 -7.98 -30.87
CA PRO A 263 3.73 -7.13 -31.46
C PRO A 263 2.34 -7.76 -31.28
N LYS A 264 1.34 -6.90 -31.10
CA LYS A 264 -0.07 -7.30 -30.97
C LYS A 264 -0.63 -7.86 -32.27
#